data_AF-A0A5E4HZ50-F1
#
_entry.id   AF-A0A5E4HZ50-F1
#
_cell.length_a   1.000
_cell.length_b   1.000
_cell.length_c   1.000
_cell.angle_alpha   90.00
_cell.angle_beta   90.00
_cell.angle_gamma   90.00
#
_symmetry.space_group_name_H-M   'P 1'
#
loop_
_entity.id
_entity.type
_entity.pdbx_description
1 polymer ?
#
loop_
_entity_poly.entity_id
_entity_poly.type
_entity_poly.pdbx_seq_one_letter_code
_entity_poly.pdbx_strand_id
1 'polypeptide(L)'
;MLSAIIKGVSVGVVAAITGVFAVLVGILAIFLFAIFGALIGAITGWLVSIAPVLGPLVADGFRSFGVTNPDLVAIGAALGFVAGFFKSNLGGKC
;
A
#
# COMPACT_ATOMS: atom_id res chain seq x y z
N MET A 1 -10.54 47.96 6.33
CA MET A 1 -9.23 47.25 6.38
C MET A 1 -9.22 46.14 7.44
N LEU A 2 -9.56 46.41 8.70
CA LEU A 2 -9.58 45.41 9.78
C LEU A 2 -10.44 44.15 9.49
N SER A 3 -11.65 44.32 8.94
CA SER A 3 -12.53 43.20 8.57
C SER A 3 -11.95 42.28 7.47
N ALA A 4 -11.19 42.83 6.53
CA ALA A 4 -10.55 42.05 5.47
C ALA A 4 -9.36 41.23 6.00
N ILE A 5 -8.60 41.79 6.95
CA ILE A 5 -7.49 41.10 7.63
C ILE A 5 -8.04 39.92 8.45
N ILE A 6 -9.12 40.13 9.22
CA ILE A 6 -9.75 39.06 10.02
C ILE A 6 -10.23 37.91 9.14
N LYS A 7 -10.85 38.21 7.98
CA LYS A 7 -11.29 37.19 7.01
C LYS A 7 -10.11 36.43 6.39
N GLY A 8 -9.02 37.13 6.07
CA GLY A 8 -7.80 36.49 5.54
C GLY A 8 -7.17 35.53 6.55
N VAL A 9 -7.08 35.95 7.81
CA VAL A 9 -6.57 35.11 8.90
C VAL A 9 -7.48 33.90 9.15
N SER A 10 -8.81 34.09 9.20
CA SER A 10 -9.73 32.98 9.44
C SER A 10 -9.71 31.94 8.31
N VAL A 11 -9.62 32.37 7.05
CA VAL A 11 -9.49 31.46 5.91
C VAL A 11 -8.15 30.71 5.93
N GLY A 12 -7.05 31.39 6.28
CA GLY A 12 -5.73 30.76 6.42
C GLY A 12 -5.69 29.70 7.52
N VAL A 13 -6.28 29.97 8.68
CA VAL A 13 -6.37 29.02 9.79
C VAL A 13 -7.24 27.81 9.42
N VAL A 14 -8.38 28.03 8.77
CA VAL A 14 -9.25 26.93 8.32
C VAL A 14 -8.54 26.05 7.28
N ALA A 15 -7.82 26.65 6.32
CA ALA A 15 -7.04 25.92 5.31
C ALA A 15 -5.89 25.10 5.93
N ALA A 16 -5.23 25.63 6.95
CA ALA A 16 -4.19 24.88 7.67
C ALA A 16 -4.77 23.67 8.40
N ILE A 17 -5.91 23.84 9.09
CA ILE A 17 -6.58 22.74 9.80
C ILE A 17 -7.06 21.67 8.82
N THR A 18 -7.72 22.06 7.72
CA THR A 18 -8.19 21.09 6.72
C THR A 18 -7.02 20.36 6.04
N GLY A 19 -5.90 21.06 5.79
CA GLY A 19 -4.67 20.44 5.27
C GLY A 19 -4.12 19.37 6.21
N VAL A 20 -4.03 19.64 7.51
CA VAL A 20 -3.57 18.66 8.51
C VAL A 20 -4.51 17.46 8.58
N PHE A 21 -5.83 17.69 8.59
CA PHE A 21 -6.81 16.60 8.56
C PHE A 21 -6.71 15.75 7.29
N ALA A 22 -6.53 16.37 6.12
CA ALA A 22 -6.36 15.65 4.87
C ALA A 22 -5.11 14.76 4.87
N VAL A 23 -4.00 15.24 5.45
CA VAL A 23 -2.78 14.43 5.60
C VAL A 23 -3.00 13.25 6.54
N LEU A 24 -3.64 13.47 7.70
CA LEU A 24 -3.92 12.39 8.66
C LEU A 24 -4.82 11.31 8.05
N VAL A 25 -5.89 11.70 7.35
CA VAL A 25 -6.77 10.77 6.64
C VAL A 25 -6.02 10.05 5.51
N GLY A 26 -5.17 10.77 4.78
CA GLY A 26 -4.34 10.20 3.72
C GLY A 26 -3.38 9.13 4.25
N ILE A 27 -2.69 9.39 5.37
CA ILE A 27 -1.83 8.41 6.03
C ILE A 27 -2.62 7.15 6.39
N LEU A 28 -3.79 7.33 7.02
CA LEU A 28 -4.64 6.21 7.44
C LEU A 28 -5.14 5.38 6.23
N ALA A 29 -5.47 6.05 5.13
CA ALA A 29 -5.86 5.38 3.88
C ALA A 29 -4.70 4.58 3.26
N ILE A 30 -3.47 5.08 3.30
CA ILE A 30 -2.28 4.36 2.80
C ILE A 30 -2.07 3.06 3.59
N PHE A 31 -2.20 3.11 4.91
CA PHE A 31 -2.07 1.91 5.75
C PHE A 31 -3.16 0.89 5.47
N LEU A 32 -4.41 1.31 5.37
CA LEU A 32 -5.52 0.41 5.02
C LEU A 32 -5.29 -0.25 3.67
N PHE A 33 -4.88 0.51 2.67
CA PHE A 33 -4.63 -0.01 1.33
C PHE A 33 -3.45 -1.00 1.31
N ALA A 34 -2.39 -0.75 2.07
CA ALA A 34 -1.27 -1.65 2.23
C ALA A 34 -1.66 -2.96 2.92
N ILE A 35 -2.55 -2.91 3.93
CA ILE A 35 -3.10 -4.10 4.60
C ILE A 35 -3.94 -4.94 3.62
N PHE A 36 -4.84 -4.31 2.86
CA PHE A 36 -5.62 -5.03 1.84
C PHE A 36 -4.73 -5.64 0.75
N GLY A 37 -3.70 -4.90 0.31
CA GLY A 37 -2.70 -5.41 -0.62
C GLY A 37 -1.99 -6.63 -0.07
N ALA A 38 -1.51 -6.57 1.18
CA ALA A 38 -0.87 -7.69 1.86
C ALA A 38 -1.79 -8.91 1.98
N LEU A 39 -3.06 -8.70 2.31
CA LEU A 39 -4.06 -9.77 2.42
C LEU A 39 -4.30 -10.46 1.07
N ILE A 40 -4.53 -9.68 0.00
CA ILE A 40 -4.70 -10.23 -1.35
C ILE A 40 -3.43 -10.97 -1.80
N GLY A 41 -2.27 -10.41 -1.50
CA GLY A 41 -0.98 -11.03 -1.73
C GLY A 41 -0.82 -12.38 -1.01
N ALA A 42 -1.20 -12.44 0.27
CA ALA A 42 -1.16 -13.67 1.05
C ALA A 42 -2.10 -14.74 0.48
N ILE A 43 -3.33 -14.35 0.10
CA ILE A 43 -4.32 -15.25 -0.52
C ILE A 43 -3.80 -15.79 -1.85
N THR A 44 -3.22 -14.94 -2.69
CA THR A 44 -2.65 -15.37 -3.98
C THR A 44 -1.43 -16.28 -3.78
N GLY A 45 -0.53 -15.96 -2.85
CA GLY A 45 0.59 -16.83 -2.46
C GLY A 45 0.15 -18.20 -1.95
N TRP A 46 -0.91 -18.24 -1.15
CA TRP A 46 -1.56 -19.48 -0.69
C TRP A 46 -2.15 -20.28 -1.85
N LEU A 47 -2.86 -19.61 -2.77
CA LEU A 47 -3.44 -20.25 -3.95
C LEU A 47 -2.36 -20.90 -4.84
N VAL A 48 -1.25 -20.19 -5.04
CA VAL A 48 -0.09 -20.70 -5.79
C VAL A 48 0.56 -21.89 -5.07
N SER A 49 0.61 -21.88 -3.74
CA SER A 49 1.19 -22.99 -2.95
C SER A 49 0.43 -24.32 -3.11
N ILE A 50 -0.87 -24.26 -3.41
CA ILE A 50 -1.72 -25.44 -3.61
C ILE A 50 -1.73 -25.87 -5.08
N ALA A 51 -1.38 -24.96 -6.00
CA ALA A 51 -1.34 -25.26 -7.42
C ALA A 51 -0.17 -26.22 -7.73
N PRO A 52 -0.44 -27.43 -8.26
CA PRO A 52 0.55 -28.51 -8.34
C PRO A 52 1.73 -28.22 -9.29
N VAL A 53 1.57 -27.30 -10.24
CA VAL A 53 2.60 -26.92 -11.21
C VAL A 53 3.22 -25.56 -10.90
N LEU A 54 2.39 -24.59 -10.50
CA LEU A 54 2.82 -23.21 -10.25
C LEU A 54 3.58 -23.06 -8.92
N GLY A 55 3.16 -23.77 -7.87
CA GLY A 55 3.82 -23.72 -6.56
C GLY A 55 5.31 -24.10 -6.62
N PRO A 56 5.65 -25.28 -7.16
CA PRO A 56 7.04 -25.70 -7.32
C PRO A 56 7.85 -24.77 -8.22
N LEU A 57 7.29 -24.31 -9.33
CA LEU A 57 7.98 -23.41 -10.27
C LEU A 57 8.36 -22.07 -9.61
N VAL A 58 7.43 -21.49 -8.84
CA VAL A 58 7.67 -20.25 -8.11
C VAL A 58 8.66 -20.48 -6.97
N ALA A 59 8.51 -21.57 -6.21
CA ALA A 59 9.45 -21.93 -5.16
C ALA A 59 10.88 -22.12 -5.67
N ASP A 60 11.06 -22.79 -6.82
CA ASP A 60 12.36 -22.99 -7.45
C ASP A 60 12.94 -21.68 -7.99
N GLY A 61 12.08 -20.79 -8.50
CA GLY A 61 12.46 -19.42 -8.81
C GLY A 61 13.06 -18.71 -7.59
N PHE A 62 12.39 -18.71 -6.44
CA PHE A 62 12.91 -18.09 -5.21
C PHE A 62 14.16 -18.80 -4.65
N ARG A 63 14.28 -20.11 -4.80
CA ARG A 63 15.49 -20.85 -4.45
C ARG A 63 16.68 -20.44 -5.31
N SER A 64 16.47 -20.12 -6.59
CA SER A 64 17.54 -19.61 -7.46
C SER A 64 18.07 -18.24 -7.02
N PHE A 65 17.26 -17.46 -6.30
CA PHE A 65 17.65 -16.21 -5.65
C PHE A 65 18.24 -16.39 -4.24
N GLY A 66 18.44 -17.63 -3.79
CA GLY A 66 19.08 -17.96 -2.51
C GLY A 66 18.11 -18.16 -1.33
N VAL A 67 16.80 -18.26 -1.57
CA VAL A 67 15.82 -18.54 -0.50
C VAL A 67 15.66 -20.05 -0.30
N THR A 68 16.24 -20.59 0.77
CA THR A 68 16.32 -22.05 1.01
C THR A 68 14.95 -22.70 1.29
N ASN A 69 14.03 -21.98 1.94
CA ASN A 69 12.68 -22.43 2.27
C ASN A 69 11.66 -21.32 1.96
N PRO A 70 11.23 -21.16 0.70
CA PRO A 70 10.33 -20.08 0.32
C PRO A 70 8.91 -20.37 0.83
N ASP A 71 8.46 -19.60 1.82
CA ASP A 71 7.05 -19.54 2.20
C ASP A 71 6.31 -18.64 1.19
N LEU A 72 5.62 -19.26 0.25
CA LEU A 72 4.87 -18.57 -0.81
C LEU A 72 3.77 -17.66 -0.26
N VAL A 73 3.22 -17.96 0.92
CA VAL A 73 2.19 -17.11 1.56
C VAL A 73 2.83 -15.84 2.09
N ALA A 74 3.94 -15.95 2.82
CA ALA A 74 4.67 -14.80 3.35
C ALA A 74 5.25 -13.94 2.21
N ILE A 75 5.77 -14.56 1.16
CA ILE A 75 6.26 -13.87 -0.03
C ILE A 75 5.11 -13.17 -0.75
N GLY A 76 3.98 -13.84 -0.94
CA GLY A 76 2.78 -13.24 -1.50
C GLY A 76 2.31 -12.04 -0.69
N ALA A 77 2.27 -12.15 0.63
CA ALA A 77 1.89 -11.05 1.53
C ALA A 77 2.82 -9.84 1.40
N ALA A 78 4.12 -10.08 1.33
CA ALA A 78 5.11 -9.02 1.14
C ALA A 78 4.97 -8.33 -0.23
N LEU A 79 4.79 -9.10 -1.31
CA LEU A 79 4.58 -8.56 -2.66
C LEU A 79 3.27 -7.78 -2.75
N GLY A 80 2.20 -8.28 -2.13
CA GLY A 80 0.92 -7.59 -2.06
C GLY A 80 0.98 -6.30 -1.24
N PHE A 81 1.72 -6.29 -0.13
CA PHE A 81 1.97 -5.08 0.66
C PHE A 81 2.71 -4.03 -0.17
N VAL A 82 3.80 -4.44 -0.84
CA VAL A 82 4.60 -3.55 -1.70
C VAL A 82 3.74 -3.04 -2.87
N ALA A 83 2.99 -3.91 -3.55
CA ALA A 83 2.10 -3.49 -4.63
C ALA A 83 1.01 -2.52 -4.13
N GLY A 84 0.42 -2.79 -2.96
CA GLY A 84 -0.54 -1.88 -2.32
C GLY A 84 0.09 -0.51 -2.02
N PHE A 85 1.24 -0.51 -1.37
CA PHE A 85 1.93 0.71 -0.97
C PHE A 85 2.37 1.55 -2.17
N PHE A 86 2.97 0.94 -3.19
CA PHE A 86 3.55 1.64 -4.35
C PHE A 86 2.57 1.90 -5.50
N LYS A 87 1.42 1.20 -5.60
CA LYS A 87 0.39 1.52 -6.60
C LYS A 87 -0.18 2.93 -6.41
N SER A 88 -0.15 3.47 -5.19
CA SER A 88 -0.49 4.87 -4.91
C SER A 88 0.40 5.89 -5.64
N ASN A 89 1.64 5.51 -6.01
CA ASN A 89 2.59 6.37 -6.73
C ASN A 89 2.56 6.21 -8.26
N LEU A 90 1.90 5.17 -8.79
CA LEU A 90 1.81 4.87 -10.24
C LEU A 90 0.45 5.26 -10.85
N GLY A 91 -0.51 5.73 -10.05
CA GLY A 91 -1.84 6.16 -10.50
C GLY A 91 -1.88 7.54 -11.19
N GLY A 92 -0.73 8.15 -11.47
CA GLY A 92 -0.62 9.34 -12.30
C GLY A 92 -0.52 8.99 -13.77
N LYS A 93 -1.65 8.96 -14.47
CA LYS A 93 -1.84 8.92 -15.94
C LYS A 93 -1.73 7.53 -16.60
N CYS A 94 -2.90 6.95 -16.87
CA CYS A 94 -3.31 6.58 -18.22
C CYS A 94 -4.70 7.17 -18.44
#